data_AF-A0A967SZC6-F1
#
_entry.id   AF-A0A967SZC6-F1
#
_cell.length_a   1.000
_cell.length_b   1.000
_cell.length_c   1.000
_cell.angle_alpha   90.00
_cell.angle_beta   90.00
_cell.angle_gamma   90.00
#
_symmetry.space_group_name_H-M   'P 1'
#
loop_
_entity.id
_entity.type
_entity.pdbx_description
1 polymer ?
#
loop_
_entity_poly.entity_id
_entity_poly.type
_entity_poly.pdbx_seq_one_letter_code
_entity_poly.pdbx_strand_id
1 'polypeptide(L)'
;MDNGSREDEPVWVPPIQRTIATEATGVRNLLDLVDAHRQHLEKTGDLTRRERARAAAELDMMIESTLVSNWRNQLKDGAYKRILDQLVARKISPQEASRRLIYQEIK
;
A
#
# COMPACT_ATOMS: atom_id res chain seq x y z
N MET A 1 -39.19 0.74 -5.21
CA MET A 1 -38.28 -0.14 -4.44
C MET A 1 -38.10 -1.38 -5.26
N ASP A 2 -36.99 -1.47 -5.98
CA ASP A 2 -36.61 -2.66 -6.74
C ASP A 2 -35.24 -3.08 -6.22
N ASN A 3 -35.26 -4.01 -5.28
CA ASN A 3 -34.10 -4.62 -4.66
C ASN A 3 -33.73 -5.83 -5.53
N GLY A 4 -33.17 -5.56 -6.71
CA GLY A 4 -32.60 -6.56 -7.60
C GLY A 4 -31.31 -7.11 -7.00
N SER A 5 -31.46 -8.22 -6.28
CA SER A 5 -30.45 -9.14 -5.78
C SER A 5 -29.08 -9.01 -6.47
N ARG A 6 -28.08 -8.48 -5.76
CA ARG A 6 -26.70 -8.93 -5.98
C ARG A 6 -26.68 -10.38 -5.52
N GLU A 7 -26.92 -11.31 -6.45
CA GLU A 7 -26.67 -12.72 -6.21
C GLU A 7 -25.25 -12.83 -5.65
N ASP A 8 -25.13 -13.44 -4.47
CA ASP A 8 -23.88 -13.60 -3.74
C ASP A 8 -22.82 -14.25 -4.65
N GLU A 9 -21.96 -13.44 -5.26
CA GLU A 9 -20.80 -14.00 -5.97
C GLU A 9 -20.01 -14.82 -4.94
N PRO A 10 -19.80 -16.13 -5.20
CA PRO A 10 -19.26 -17.02 -4.18
C PRO A 10 -17.84 -16.59 -3.83
N VAL A 11 -17.64 -16.13 -2.59
CA VAL A 11 -16.32 -15.75 -2.07
C VAL A 11 -15.38 -16.94 -2.22
N TRP A 12 -14.25 -16.76 -2.92
CA TRP A 12 -13.24 -17.81 -3.04
C TRP A 12 -12.62 -18.13 -1.68
N VAL A 13 -12.87 -19.34 -1.20
CA VAL A 13 -12.22 -19.89 0.00
C VAL A 13 -11.00 -20.68 -0.45
N PRO A 14 -9.76 -20.24 -0.17
CA PRO A 14 -8.56 -20.92 -0.63
C PRO A 14 -8.50 -22.36 -0.07
N PRO A 15 -8.48 -23.40 -0.94
CA PRO A 15 -8.39 -24.77 -0.47
C PRO A 15 -6.97 -25.11 -0.02
N ILE A 16 -6.85 -26.00 0.98
CA ILE A 16 -5.57 -26.50 1.46
C ILE A 16 -5.16 -27.71 0.62
N GLN A 17 -4.13 -27.57 -0.21
CA GLN A 17 -3.58 -28.64 -1.06
C GLN A 17 -2.23 -29.12 -0.54
N ARG A 18 -2.12 -30.43 -0.22
CA ARG A 18 -0.84 -31.04 0.18
C ARG A 18 0.04 -31.28 -1.05
N THR A 19 1.33 -30.97 -0.93
CA THR A 19 2.35 -31.20 -1.95
C THR A 19 3.67 -31.66 -1.32
N ILE A 20 4.52 -32.33 -2.10
CA ILE A 20 5.92 -32.63 -1.75
C ILE A 20 6.77 -32.15 -2.93
N ALA A 21 7.49 -31.05 -2.74
CA ALA A 21 8.22 -30.38 -3.82
C ALA A 21 9.32 -31.26 -4.43
N THR A 22 10.09 -31.95 -3.58
CA THR A 22 11.21 -32.83 -4.00
C THR A 22 10.76 -34.04 -4.81
N GLU A 23 9.51 -34.46 -4.65
CA GLU A 23 8.92 -35.63 -5.31
C GLU A 23 7.93 -35.23 -6.41
N ALA A 24 7.80 -33.92 -6.69
CA ALA A 24 6.79 -33.34 -7.58
C ALA A 24 5.35 -33.81 -7.29
N THR A 25 5.06 -34.25 -6.06
CA THR A 25 3.76 -34.80 -5.68
C THR A 25 2.77 -33.69 -5.41
N GLY A 26 1.57 -33.79 -5.98
CA GLY A 26 0.49 -32.81 -5.81
C GLY A 26 0.66 -31.51 -6.60
N VAL A 27 1.74 -31.36 -7.37
CA VAL A 27 2.03 -30.14 -8.15
C VAL A 27 0.97 -29.89 -9.21
N ARG A 28 0.52 -30.92 -9.93
CA ARG A 28 -0.52 -30.78 -10.96
C ARG A 28 -1.83 -30.26 -10.38
N ASN A 29 -2.29 -30.87 -9.28
CA ASN A 29 -3.50 -30.44 -8.58
C ASN A 29 -3.38 -29.00 -8.06
N LEU A 30 -2.19 -28.59 -7.60
CA LEU A 30 -1.95 -27.20 -7.21
C LEU A 30 -2.08 -26.24 -8.40
N LEU A 31 -1.55 -26.60 -9.58
CA LEU A 31 -1.69 -25.78 -10.78
C LEU A 31 -3.16 -25.65 -11.22
N ASP A 32 -3.92 -26.74 -11.17
CA ASP A 32 -5.36 -26.70 -11.49
C ASP A 32 -6.12 -25.74 -10.54
N LEU A 33 -5.74 -25.71 -9.26
CA LEU A 33 -6.30 -24.78 -8.27
C LEU A 33 -5.88 -23.33 -8.52
N VAL A 34 -4.65 -23.09 -8.98
CA VAL A 34 -4.18 -21.75 -9.38
C VAL A 34 -4.99 -21.23 -10.58
N ASP A 35 -5.21 -22.08 -11.58
CA ASP A 35 -6.01 -21.72 -12.76
C ASP A 35 -7.46 -21.47 -12.41
N ALA A 36 -8.06 -22.30 -11.55
CA ALA A 36 -9.43 -22.10 -11.07
C ALA A 36 -9.59 -20.78 -10.29
N HIS A 37 -8.61 -20.45 -9.43
CA HIS A 37 -8.60 -19.18 -8.70
C HIS A 37 -8.45 -17.99 -9.66
N ARG A 38 -7.57 -18.10 -10.67
CA ARG A 38 -7.42 -17.06 -11.70
C ARG A 38 -8.73 -16.79 -12.42
N GLN A 39 -9.41 -17.83 -12.90
CA GLN A 39 -10.71 -17.70 -13.57
C GLN A 39 -11.76 -17.08 -12.65
N HIS A 40 -11.75 -17.43 -11.36
CA HIS A 40 -12.63 -16.79 -10.38
C HIS A 40 -12.34 -15.28 -10.25
N LEU A 41 -11.07 -14.89 -10.14
CA LEU A 41 -10.67 -13.48 -10.03
C LEU A 41 -11.00 -12.67 -11.30
N GLU A 42 -10.91 -13.30 -12.48
CA GLU A 42 -11.28 -12.68 -13.75
C GLU A 42 -12.80 -12.51 -13.85
N LYS A 43 -13.59 -13.54 -13.51
CA LYS A 43 -15.06 -13.49 -13.54
C LYS A 43 -15.66 -12.47 -12.58
N THR A 44 -15.11 -12.36 -11.38
CA THR A 44 -15.57 -11.43 -10.33
C THR A 44 -15.02 -10.00 -10.51
N GLY A 45 -14.07 -9.80 -11.43
CA GLY A 45 -13.34 -8.54 -11.57
C GLY A 45 -12.38 -8.21 -10.42
N ASP A 46 -12.21 -9.14 -9.47
CA ASP A 46 -11.28 -9.03 -8.34
C ASP A 46 -9.83 -8.84 -8.81
N LEU A 47 -9.45 -9.42 -9.95
CA LEU A 47 -8.10 -9.26 -10.51
C LEU A 47 -7.79 -7.79 -10.77
N THR A 48 -8.63 -7.12 -11.56
CA THR A 48 -8.50 -5.69 -11.89
C THR A 48 -8.57 -4.82 -10.64
N ARG A 49 -9.45 -5.15 -9.68
CA ARG A 49 -9.54 -4.42 -8.40
C ARG A 49 -8.23 -4.49 -7.63
N ARG A 50 -7.61 -5.68 -7.54
CA ARG A 50 -6.33 -5.89 -6.86
C ARG A 50 -5.16 -5.26 -7.60
N GLU A 51 -5.16 -5.28 -8.93
CA GLU A 51 -4.14 -4.59 -9.74
C GLU A 51 -4.21 -3.08 -9.52
N ARG A 52 -5.40 -2.49 -9.54
CA ARG A 52 -5.58 -1.07 -9.26
C ARG A 52 -5.14 -0.70 -7.84
N ALA A 53 -5.47 -1.52 -6.84
CA ALA A 53 -5.05 -1.30 -5.46
C ALA A 53 -3.53 -1.36 -5.30
N ARG A 54 -2.86 -2.33 -5.95
CA ARG A 54 -1.39 -2.44 -5.97
C ARG A 54 -0.74 -1.23 -6.65
N ALA A 55 -1.22 -0.85 -7.83
CA ALA A 55 -0.72 0.30 -8.57
C ALA A 55 -0.91 1.61 -7.79
N ALA A 56 -2.05 1.79 -7.11
CA ALA A 56 -2.29 2.95 -6.26
C ALA A 56 -1.29 2.99 -5.08
N ALA A 57 -1.09 1.88 -4.37
CA ALA A 57 -0.13 1.82 -3.27
C ALA A 57 1.31 2.09 -3.74
N GLU A 58 1.72 1.57 -4.90
CA GLU A 58 3.02 1.86 -5.49
C GLU A 58 3.18 3.34 -5.84
N LEU A 59 2.15 3.93 -6.47
CA LEU A 59 2.14 5.35 -6.80
C LEU A 59 2.22 6.22 -5.54
N ASP A 60 1.45 5.92 -4.51
CA ASP A 60 1.45 6.67 -3.25
C ASP A 60 2.83 6.62 -2.58
N MET A 61 3.47 5.45 -2.53
CA MET A 61 4.85 5.32 -2.02
C MET A 61 5.84 6.19 -2.81
N MET A 62 5.72 6.23 -4.14
CA MET A 62 6.59 7.08 -4.98
C MET A 62 6.32 8.57 -4.76
N ILE A 63 5.06 8.97 -4.64
CA ILE A 63 4.65 10.35 -4.36
C ILE A 63 5.19 10.79 -3.00
N GLU A 64 4.98 10.02 -1.94
CA GLU A 64 5.46 10.34 -0.58
C GLU A 64 6.98 10.50 -0.55
N SER A 65 7.72 9.55 -1.13
CA SER A 65 9.17 9.60 -1.22
C SER A 65 9.65 10.86 -1.97
N THR A 66 9.01 11.16 -3.11
CA THR A 66 9.35 12.31 -3.94
C THR A 66 9.04 13.63 -3.23
N LEU A 67 7.87 13.75 -2.59
CA LEU A 67 7.48 14.93 -1.83
C LEU A 67 8.43 15.20 -0.67
N VAL A 68 8.79 14.17 0.11
CA VAL A 68 9.73 14.31 1.24
C VAL A 68 11.12 14.70 0.74
N SER A 69 11.59 14.08 -0.34
CA SER A 69 12.89 14.42 -0.95
C SER A 69 12.93 15.86 -1.42
N ASN A 70 11.91 16.30 -2.17
CA ASN A 70 11.80 17.67 -2.66
C ASN A 70 11.70 18.68 -1.51
N TRP A 71 10.87 18.40 -0.51
CA TRP A 71 10.75 19.24 0.68
C TRP A 71 12.09 19.41 1.39
N ARG A 72 12.84 18.31 1.62
CA ARG A 72 14.17 18.37 2.25
C ARG A 72 15.15 19.25 1.47
N ASN A 73 15.13 19.18 0.13
CA ASN A 73 16.03 19.96 -0.72
C ASN A 73 15.71 21.46 -0.71
N GLN A 74 14.48 21.84 -0.38
CA GLN A 74 14.06 23.24 -0.32
C GLN A 74 14.25 23.86 1.07
N LEU A 75 14.55 23.08 2.10
CA LEU A 75 14.79 23.62 3.44
C LEU A 75 16.01 24.54 3.47
N LYS A 76 15.91 25.60 4.28
CA LYS A 76 17.04 26.43 4.69
C LYS A 76 18.07 25.56 5.41
N ASP A 77 19.34 25.85 5.20
CA ASP A 77 20.43 25.07 5.76
C ASP A 77 20.34 25.00 7.29
N GLY A 78 20.43 23.78 7.82
CA GLY A 78 20.35 23.50 9.26
C GLY A 78 18.96 23.70 9.89
N ALA A 79 17.92 24.09 9.14
CA ALA A 79 16.58 24.34 9.69
C ALA A 79 16.00 23.11 10.38
N TYR A 80 16.11 21.94 9.74
CA TYR A 80 15.62 20.68 10.30
C TYR A 80 16.22 20.40 11.68
N LYS A 81 17.55 20.50 11.79
CA LYS A 81 18.26 20.27 13.06
C LYS A 81 17.82 21.27 14.13
N ARG A 82 17.75 22.57 13.80
CA ARG A 82 17.31 23.61 14.75
C ARG A 82 15.89 23.38 15.28
N ILE A 83 14.97 22.97 14.42
CA ILE A 83 13.58 22.69 14.81
C ILE A 83 13.50 21.40 15.64
N LEU A 84 14.24 20.36 15.26
CA LEU A 84 14.32 19.11 16.02
C LEU A 84 14.87 19.34 17.44
N ASP A 85 15.93 20.14 17.58
CA ASP A 85 16.51 20.49 18.87
C ASP A 85 15.49 21.21 19.78
N GLN A 86 14.68 22.12 19.22
CA GLN A 86 13.59 22.79 19.95
C GLN A 86 12.47 21.83 20.36
N LEU A 87 12.12 20.87 19.49
CA LEU A 87 11.09 19.86 19.76
C LEU A 87 11.53 18.92 20.89
N VAL A 88 12.75 18.40 20.83
CA VAL A 88 13.32 17.51 21.87
C VAL A 88 13.44 18.26 23.20
N ALA A 89 13.82 19.53 23.17
CA ALA A 89 13.86 20.40 24.36
C ALA A 89 12.45 20.81 24.87
N ARG A 90 11.36 20.31 24.26
CA ARG A 90 9.96 20.64 24.58
C ARG A 90 9.63 22.15 24.51
N LYS A 91 10.39 22.91 23.71
CA LYS A 91 10.15 24.35 23.49
C LYS A 91 9.02 24.60 22.50
N ILE A 92 8.75 23.65 21.61
CA ILE A 92 7.67 23.68 20.63
C ILE A 92 6.97 22.32 20.61
N SER A 93 5.70 22.29 20.20
CA SER A 93 4.94 21.06 20.03
C SER A 93 5.26 20.38 18.69
N PRO A 94 4.97 19.07 18.51
CA PRO A 94 5.12 18.38 17.22
C PRO A 94 4.34 19.06 16.08
N GLN A 95 3.13 19.56 16.37
CA GLN A 95 2.29 20.28 15.41
C GLN A 95 2.95 21.59 14.96
N GLU A 96 3.48 22.38 15.90
CA GLU A 96 4.18 23.61 15.55
C GLU A 96 5.49 23.32 14.80
N ALA A 97 6.25 22.30 15.19
CA ALA A 97 7.46 21.88 14.49
C ALA A 97 7.16 21.52 13.02
N SER A 98 6.12 20.72 12.79
CA SER A 98 5.65 20.35 11.44
C SER A 98 5.28 21.59 10.62
N ARG A 99 4.45 22.49 11.18
CA ARG A 99 4.02 23.72 10.49
C ARG A 99 5.19 24.62 10.12
N ARG A 100 6.18 24.79 11.01
CA ARG A 100 7.40 25.57 10.71
C ARG A 100 8.20 24.97 9.57
N LEU A 101 8.42 23.66 9.63
CA LEU A 101 9.15 22.91 8.62
C LEU A 101 8.48 22.93 7.24
N ILE A 102 7.15 22.90 7.19
CA ILE A 102 6.40 22.89 5.93
C ILE A 102 6.20 24.29 5.34
N TYR A 103 6.06 25.34 6.16
CA TYR A 103 5.64 26.66 5.66
C TYR A 103 6.60 27.83 5.92
N GLN A 104 7.60 27.69 6.80
CA GLN A 104 8.41 28.84 7.28
C GLN A 104 9.92 28.66 7.05
N GLU A 105 10.39 27.42 6.96
CA GLU A 105 11.81 27.07 6.80
C GLU A 105 12.19 26.69 5.36
N ILE A 106 11.26 26.79 4.42
CA ILE A 106 11.50 26.60 2.97
C ILE A 106 12.15 27.87 2.39
N LYS A 107 13.03 27.71 1.39
CA LYS A 107 13.69 28.81 0.64
C LYS A 107 12.72 29.62 -0.21
#